data_AF-A0A1I5ZKN0-F1
#
_entry.id   AF-A0A1I5ZKN0-F1
#
_cell.length_a   1.000
_cell.length_b   1.000
_cell.length_c   1.000
_cell.angle_alpha   90.00
_cell.angle_beta   90.00
_cell.angle_gamma   90.00
#
_symmetry.space_group_name_H-M   'P 1'
#
loop_
_entity.id
_entity.type
_entity.pdbx_description
1 polymer ?
#
loop_
_entity_poly.entity_id
_entity_poly.type
_entity_poly.pdbx_seq_one_letter_code
_entity_poly.pdbx_strand_id
1 'polypeptide(L)'
;MQQLEIYDERLLEEEVSKVIDKCPDKSVIGVAHLGGVSDSGGRLSYNLRELFEKNNLEAKEINDNLIRKSDVIIMYDDNINSGLQLLNIMGELLDELEKLPKEMNLQEKHLSPLVTDEAKKKLKAMPLHFCFIVGFEGTEKKIKELLATHLGFNQDNIHIHINKLFKNSGKIFNGGDSKFNHKDKLELKEFITNVGEQLLTNENKLPEKIESCKLGYAKAEAMVLFPYNIPTMTITALWCRGTISDGIPWVPLAERRRRTKDGKFVGED
;
A
#
# COMPACT_ATOMS: atom_id res chain seq x y z
N MET A 1 -0.77 19.53 -14.44
CA MET A 1 -2.23 19.82 -14.34
C MET A 1 -2.80 18.77 -13.39
N GLN A 2 -3.31 19.11 -12.20
CA GLN A 2 -3.89 18.10 -11.30
C GLN A 2 -5.19 17.55 -11.91
N GLN A 3 -5.19 16.26 -12.22
CA GLN A 3 -6.29 15.51 -12.81
C GLN A 3 -6.39 14.16 -12.08
N LEU A 4 -7.49 13.45 -12.29
CA LEU A 4 -7.60 12.04 -11.90
C LEU A 4 -6.61 11.22 -12.73
N GLU A 5 -5.65 10.60 -12.07
CA GLU A 5 -4.61 9.78 -12.70
C GLU A 5 -4.98 8.31 -12.60
N ILE A 6 -4.87 7.61 -13.72
CA ILE A 6 -5.06 6.16 -13.77
C ILE A 6 -3.69 5.57 -14.03
N TYR A 7 -3.23 4.75 -13.09
CA TYR A 7 -1.97 4.04 -13.19
C TYR A 7 -2.20 2.56 -13.40
N ASP A 8 -1.24 1.90 -14.01
CA ASP A 8 -1.27 0.46 -14.26
C ASP A 8 0.07 -0.18 -13.89
N GLU A 9 0.10 -1.50 -14.05
CA GLU A 9 1.16 -2.38 -13.62
C GLU A 9 2.49 -2.14 -14.35
N ARG A 10 2.48 -1.45 -15.51
CA ARG A 10 3.71 -1.12 -16.25
C ARG A 10 4.64 -0.23 -15.43
N LEU A 11 4.07 0.65 -14.61
CA LEU A 11 4.88 1.49 -13.71
C LEU A 11 5.58 0.67 -12.63
N LEU A 12 4.97 -0.44 -12.20
CA LEU A 12 5.61 -1.37 -11.28
C LEU A 12 6.70 -2.18 -11.99
N GLU A 13 6.42 -2.63 -13.21
CA GLU A 13 7.38 -3.32 -14.07
C GLU A 13 8.65 -2.49 -14.27
N GLU A 14 8.49 -1.18 -14.56
CA GLU A 14 9.61 -0.23 -14.67
C GLU A 14 10.46 -0.17 -13.40
N GLU A 15 9.83 -0.09 -12.22
CA GLU A 15 10.57 -0.02 -10.95
C GLU A 15 11.27 -1.33 -10.61
N VAL A 16 10.58 -2.45 -10.78
CA VAL A 16 11.15 -3.77 -10.54
C VAL A 16 12.31 -4.04 -11.50
N SER A 17 12.18 -3.69 -12.79
CA SER A 17 13.26 -3.81 -13.77
C SER A 17 14.48 -2.97 -13.37
N LYS A 18 14.29 -1.71 -12.97
CA LYS A 18 15.39 -0.84 -12.50
C LYS A 18 16.11 -1.43 -11.28
N VAL A 19 15.40 -2.14 -10.41
CA VAL A 19 16.00 -2.78 -9.23
C VAL A 19 16.77 -4.04 -9.63
N ILE A 20 16.20 -4.89 -10.49
CA ILE A 20 16.88 -6.08 -11.02
C ILE A 20 18.20 -5.68 -11.68
N ASP A 21 18.20 -4.65 -12.52
CA ASP A 21 19.39 -4.16 -13.23
C ASP A 21 20.48 -3.59 -12.30
N LYS A 22 20.12 -3.24 -11.06
CA LYS A 22 21.05 -2.74 -10.03
C LYS A 22 21.58 -3.84 -9.12
N CYS A 23 20.95 -5.02 -9.10
CA CYS A 23 21.43 -6.13 -8.30
C CYS A 23 22.75 -6.66 -8.90
N PRO A 24 23.75 -7.00 -8.07
CA PRO A 24 24.99 -7.56 -8.58
C PRO A 24 24.78 -8.87 -9.36
N ASP A 25 25.47 -9.07 -10.49
CA ASP A 25 25.31 -10.24 -11.37
C ASP A 25 25.42 -11.61 -10.68
N LYS A 26 26.12 -11.69 -9.55
CA LYS A 26 26.33 -12.94 -8.79
C LYS A 26 25.31 -13.17 -7.68
N SER A 27 24.43 -12.22 -7.40
CA SER A 27 23.44 -12.32 -6.34
C SER A 27 22.27 -13.20 -6.77
N VAL A 28 21.85 -14.12 -5.90
CA VAL A 28 20.60 -14.86 -6.10
C VAL A 28 19.43 -13.96 -5.68
N ILE A 29 18.62 -13.53 -6.64
CA ILE A 29 17.47 -12.65 -6.40
C ILE A 29 16.24 -13.49 -6.07
N GLY A 30 15.65 -13.25 -4.90
CA GLY A 30 14.30 -13.70 -4.57
C GLY A 30 13.28 -12.64 -4.93
N VAL A 31 12.16 -13.04 -5.52
CA VAL A 31 11.05 -12.11 -5.83
C VAL A 31 9.79 -12.57 -5.10
N ALA A 32 9.15 -11.66 -4.38
CA ALA A 32 7.88 -11.93 -3.71
C ALA A 32 6.89 -10.78 -3.89
N HIS A 33 5.60 -11.11 -3.93
CA HIS A 33 4.58 -10.09 -3.74
C HIS A 33 4.45 -9.76 -2.25
N LEU A 34 4.06 -8.53 -1.94
CA LEU A 34 3.69 -8.15 -0.58
C LEU A 34 2.29 -8.71 -0.24
N GLY A 35 2.15 -9.30 0.94
CA GLY A 35 0.89 -9.92 1.38
C GLY A 35 0.63 -11.28 0.75
N GLY A 36 -0.58 -11.81 0.92
CA GLY A 36 -0.97 -13.12 0.41
C GLY A 36 -1.38 -13.08 -1.07
N VAL A 37 -1.59 -14.24 -1.68
CA VAL A 37 -1.97 -14.39 -3.09
C VAL A 37 -3.29 -13.68 -3.44
N SER A 38 -4.19 -13.51 -2.47
CA SER A 38 -5.48 -12.81 -2.64
C SER A 38 -5.40 -11.29 -2.58
N ASP A 39 -4.27 -10.74 -2.10
CA ASP A 39 -4.01 -9.31 -1.96
C ASP A 39 -3.63 -8.67 -3.30
N SER A 40 -3.45 -7.35 -3.33
CA SER A 40 -3.09 -6.60 -4.55
C SER A 40 -1.79 -7.12 -5.14
N GLY A 41 -0.72 -7.23 -4.34
CA GLY A 41 0.58 -7.75 -4.78
C GLY A 41 0.48 -9.10 -5.49
N GLY A 42 -0.27 -10.06 -4.93
CA GLY A 42 -0.46 -11.38 -5.52
C GLY A 42 -1.03 -11.32 -6.95
N ARG A 43 -1.99 -10.44 -7.20
CA ARG A 43 -2.59 -10.24 -8.53
C ARG A 43 -1.65 -9.60 -9.54
N LEU A 44 -0.77 -8.70 -9.07
CA LEU A 44 0.22 -8.03 -9.92
C LEU A 44 1.24 -9.01 -10.49
N SER A 45 1.49 -10.14 -9.81
CA SER A 45 2.41 -11.19 -10.26
C SER A 45 2.10 -11.67 -11.69
N TYR A 46 0.82 -11.75 -12.07
CA TYR A 46 0.42 -12.16 -13.41
C TYR A 46 0.92 -11.19 -14.49
N ASN A 47 0.80 -9.89 -14.22
CA ASN A 47 1.20 -8.84 -15.15
C ASN A 47 2.73 -8.67 -15.24
N LEU A 48 3.45 -9.02 -14.16
CA LEU A 48 4.91 -8.99 -14.13
C LEU A 48 5.58 -10.28 -14.64
N ARG A 49 4.80 -11.27 -15.09
CA ARG A 49 5.32 -12.59 -15.50
C ARG A 49 6.38 -12.50 -16.58
N GLU A 50 6.15 -11.71 -17.62
CA GLU A 50 7.09 -11.58 -18.75
C GLU A 50 8.44 -10.99 -18.30
N LEU A 51 8.42 -10.00 -17.39
CA LEU A 51 9.62 -9.44 -16.78
C LEU A 51 10.40 -10.51 -16.01
N PHE A 52 9.71 -11.31 -15.19
CA PHE A 52 10.37 -12.34 -14.39
C PHE A 52 10.91 -13.48 -15.26
N GLU A 53 10.16 -13.96 -16.25
CA GLU A 53 10.61 -15.00 -17.20
C GLU A 53 11.85 -14.55 -17.97
N LYS A 54 11.87 -13.31 -18.46
CA LYS A 54 13.03 -12.72 -19.16
C LYS A 54 14.31 -12.72 -18.31
N ASN A 55 14.16 -12.59 -16.99
CA ASN A 55 15.26 -12.55 -16.03
C ASN A 55 15.50 -13.89 -15.31
N ASN A 56 14.82 -14.97 -15.73
CA ASN A 56 14.87 -16.29 -15.09
C ASN A 56 14.53 -16.23 -13.58
N LEU A 57 13.53 -15.41 -13.24
CA LEU A 57 12.97 -15.23 -11.89
C LEU A 57 11.54 -15.77 -11.84
N GLU A 58 11.04 -15.99 -10.63
CA GLU A 58 9.66 -16.41 -10.39
C GLU A 58 9.16 -15.74 -9.12
N ALA A 59 8.04 -15.02 -9.22
CA ALA A 59 7.40 -14.41 -8.06
C ALA A 59 6.72 -15.47 -7.19
N LYS A 60 6.97 -15.42 -5.88
CA LYS A 60 6.43 -16.38 -4.89
C LYS A 60 5.87 -15.67 -3.68
N GLU A 61 5.04 -16.38 -2.91
CA GLU A 61 4.82 -15.99 -1.52
C GLU A 61 6.15 -16.13 -0.75
N ILE A 62 6.48 -15.15 0.09
CA ILE A 62 7.69 -15.21 0.89
C ILE A 62 7.61 -16.31 1.95
N ASN A 63 8.65 -17.13 2.03
CA ASN A 63 8.79 -18.23 2.98
C ASN A 63 10.26 -18.52 3.28
N ASP A 64 10.52 -19.42 4.23
CA ASP A 64 11.86 -19.84 4.66
C ASP A 64 12.76 -20.27 3.49
N ASN A 65 12.22 -21.00 2.51
CA ASN A 65 13.00 -21.52 1.39
C ASN A 65 13.43 -20.41 0.43
N LEU A 66 12.55 -19.44 0.13
CA LEU A 66 12.90 -18.26 -0.65
C LEU A 66 14.00 -17.45 0.05
N ILE A 67 13.83 -17.18 1.34
CA ILE A 67 14.80 -16.43 2.15
C ILE A 67 16.14 -17.15 2.19
N ARG A 68 16.15 -18.46 2.46
CA ARG A 68 17.38 -19.25 2.55
C ARG A 68 18.19 -19.25 1.26
N LYS A 69 17.52 -19.29 0.10
CA LYS A 69 18.18 -19.39 -1.22
C LYS A 69 18.61 -18.05 -1.80
N SER A 70 18.05 -16.94 -1.33
CA SER A 70 18.28 -15.61 -1.92
C SER A 70 19.37 -14.84 -1.16
N ASP A 71 20.12 -14.00 -1.86
CA ASP A 71 21.02 -13.02 -1.27
C ASP A 71 20.33 -11.66 -1.09
N VAL A 72 19.37 -11.36 -1.96
CA VAL A 72 18.54 -10.15 -1.97
C VAL A 72 17.09 -10.54 -2.24
N ILE A 73 16.14 -9.84 -1.62
CA ILE A 73 14.71 -10.02 -1.93
C ILE A 73 14.13 -8.71 -2.49
N ILE A 74 13.43 -8.83 -3.61
CA ILE A 74 12.58 -7.79 -4.18
C ILE A 74 11.13 -8.12 -3.83
N MET A 75 10.50 -7.23 -3.07
CA MET A 75 9.08 -7.25 -2.76
C MET A 75 8.34 -6.16 -3.52
N TYR A 76 7.08 -6.38 -3.87
CA TYR A 76 6.30 -5.38 -4.61
C TYR A 76 4.82 -5.34 -4.24
N ASP A 77 4.21 -4.16 -4.40
CA ASP A 77 2.77 -3.92 -4.33
C ASP A 77 2.39 -2.68 -5.16
N ASP A 78 1.10 -2.34 -5.27
CA ASP A 78 0.66 -1.16 -6.00
C ASP A 78 0.87 0.16 -5.22
N ASN A 79 0.61 0.15 -3.91
CA ASN A 79 0.54 1.35 -3.09
C ASN A 79 1.05 1.12 -1.66
N ILE A 80 1.96 1.98 -1.20
CA ILE A 80 2.51 1.89 0.16
C ILE A 80 1.83 2.82 1.17
N ASN A 81 1.10 3.85 0.71
CA ASN A 81 0.44 4.87 1.52
C ASN A 81 1.22 5.28 2.80
N SER A 82 0.79 4.78 3.98
CA SER A 82 1.36 5.12 5.28
C SER A 82 2.50 4.21 5.76
N GLY A 83 2.73 3.07 5.08
CA GLY A 83 3.67 2.02 5.46
C GLY A 83 3.16 1.02 6.51
N LEU A 84 1.97 1.21 7.09
CA LEU A 84 1.50 0.35 8.19
C LEU A 84 1.16 -1.08 7.74
N GLN A 85 0.60 -1.25 6.54
CA GLN A 85 0.29 -2.58 6.02
C GLN A 85 1.57 -3.39 5.80
N LEU A 86 2.60 -2.78 5.19
CA LEU A 86 3.93 -3.36 5.09
C LEU A 86 4.46 -3.79 6.47
N LEU A 87 4.41 -2.89 7.47
CA LEU A 87 4.87 -3.19 8.83
C LEU A 87 4.15 -4.42 9.43
N ASN A 88 2.83 -4.52 9.24
CA ASN A 88 2.04 -5.64 9.75
C ASN A 88 2.38 -6.95 9.01
N ILE A 89 2.51 -6.91 7.69
CA ILE A 89 2.91 -8.07 6.87
C ILE A 89 4.28 -8.59 7.30
N MET A 90 5.25 -7.69 7.50
CA MET A 90 6.58 -8.08 8.01
C MET A 90 6.52 -8.59 9.46
N GLY A 91 5.65 -8.01 10.29
CA GLY A 91 5.39 -8.47 11.65
C GLY A 91 4.79 -9.87 11.71
N GLU A 92 3.85 -10.19 10.82
CA GLU A 92 3.27 -11.53 10.66
C GLU A 92 4.33 -12.56 10.28
N LEU A 93 5.16 -12.25 9.28
CA LEU A 93 6.24 -13.14 8.83
C LEU A 93 7.22 -13.47 9.95
N LEU A 94 7.48 -12.52 10.84
CA LEU A 94 8.39 -12.70 11.97
C LEU A 94 7.72 -13.34 13.19
N ASP A 95 6.39 -13.47 13.20
CA ASP A 95 5.60 -13.80 14.40
C ASP A 95 5.78 -12.76 15.53
N GLU A 96 5.78 -11.48 15.16
CA GLU A 96 6.11 -10.34 16.04
C GLU A 96 5.02 -9.25 16.05
N LEU A 97 3.81 -9.54 15.55
CA LEU A 97 2.69 -8.58 15.57
C LEU A 97 2.36 -8.05 16.97
N GLU A 98 2.57 -8.85 18.01
CA GLU A 98 2.35 -8.46 19.42
C GLU A 98 3.33 -7.38 19.91
N LYS A 99 4.47 -7.19 19.22
CA LYS A 99 5.43 -6.13 19.53
C LYS A 99 5.01 -4.77 18.98
N LEU A 100 4.05 -4.74 18.06
CA LEU A 100 3.56 -3.49 17.49
C LEU A 100 2.63 -2.77 18.49
N PRO A 101 2.71 -1.44 18.60
CA PRO A 101 1.72 -0.67 19.33
C PRO A 101 0.29 -0.97 18.84
N LYS A 102 -0.69 -0.96 19.74
CA LYS A 102 -2.08 -1.35 19.42
C LYS A 102 -2.68 -0.53 18.29
N GLU A 103 -2.32 0.74 18.20
CA GLU A 103 -2.73 1.68 17.17
C GLU A 103 -2.08 1.42 15.79
N MET A 104 -1.00 0.65 15.75
CA MET A 104 -0.30 0.26 14.52
C MET A 104 -0.66 -1.16 14.05
N ASN A 105 -1.20 -2.00 14.94
CA ASN A 105 -1.64 -3.34 14.60
C ASN A 105 -3.02 -3.28 13.90
N LEU A 106 -3.06 -3.65 12.62
CA LEU A 106 -4.26 -3.56 11.79
C LEU A 106 -5.26 -4.70 12.05
N GLN A 107 -4.87 -5.74 12.80
CA GLN A 107 -5.69 -6.93 13.06
C GLN A 107 -6.16 -7.62 11.77
N GLU A 108 -5.33 -7.56 10.75
CA GLU A 108 -5.49 -8.26 9.48
C GLU A 108 -4.54 -9.47 9.49
N LYS A 109 -4.80 -10.47 8.63
CA LYS A 109 -3.90 -11.61 8.45
C LYS A 109 -3.68 -11.82 6.96
N HIS A 110 -2.42 -11.70 6.54
CA HIS A 110 -2.00 -11.77 5.15
C HIS A 110 -1.16 -13.02 4.88
N LEU A 111 -0.28 -13.38 5.81
CA LEU A 111 0.73 -14.42 5.63
C LEU A 111 0.80 -15.39 6.81
N SER A 112 1.43 -16.54 6.57
CA SER A 112 1.83 -17.44 7.63
C SER A 112 3.24 -17.06 8.12
N PRO A 113 3.52 -17.16 9.44
CA PRO A 113 4.85 -16.86 9.96
C PRO A 113 5.93 -17.78 9.39
N LEU A 114 7.16 -17.27 9.33
CA LEU A 114 8.35 -18.06 9.03
C LEU A 114 8.59 -19.10 10.13
N VAL A 115 9.00 -20.30 9.71
CA VAL A 115 9.13 -21.46 10.59
C VAL A 115 10.44 -21.43 11.37
N THR A 116 11.53 -20.96 10.76
CA THR A 116 12.88 -21.05 11.32
C THR A 116 13.42 -19.70 11.78
N ASP A 117 14.09 -19.70 12.94
CA ASP A 117 14.77 -18.51 13.45
C ASP A 117 15.93 -18.07 12.55
N GLU A 118 16.56 -19.01 11.83
CA GLU A 118 17.58 -18.71 10.83
C GLU A 118 17.01 -17.86 9.69
N ALA A 119 15.82 -18.21 9.17
CA ALA A 119 15.16 -17.42 8.13
C ALA A 119 14.78 -16.03 8.65
N LYS A 120 14.21 -15.94 9.87
CA LYS A 120 13.87 -14.65 10.51
C LYS A 120 15.10 -13.74 10.66
N LYS A 121 16.22 -14.28 11.18
CA LYS A 121 17.48 -13.54 11.34
C LYS A 121 18.06 -13.12 9.99
N LYS A 122 18.07 -14.01 9.00
CA LYS A 122 18.56 -13.71 7.65
C LYS A 122 17.73 -12.59 7.00
N LEU A 123 16.39 -12.68 7.08
CA LEU A 123 15.49 -11.67 6.53
C LEU A 123 15.75 -10.26 7.11
N LYS A 124 15.97 -10.16 8.43
CA LYS A 124 16.27 -8.87 9.09
C LYS A 124 17.60 -8.26 8.68
N ALA A 125 18.55 -9.07 8.22
CA ALA A 125 19.92 -8.68 7.93
C ALA A 125 20.26 -8.64 6.44
N MET A 126 19.41 -9.15 5.55
CA MET A 126 19.68 -9.15 4.11
C MET A 126 19.15 -7.89 3.40
N PRO A 127 19.70 -7.52 2.23
CA PRO A 127 19.13 -6.47 1.38
C PRO A 127 17.69 -6.78 0.96
N LEU A 128 16.80 -5.82 1.21
CA LEU A 128 15.38 -5.85 0.86
C LEU A 128 15.03 -4.64 0.01
N HIS A 129 14.47 -4.88 -1.16
CA HIS A 129 13.98 -3.84 -2.06
C HIS A 129 12.45 -3.92 -2.13
N PHE A 130 11.77 -2.88 -1.70
CA PHE A 130 10.31 -2.78 -1.81
C PHE A 130 9.96 -1.84 -2.95
N CYS A 131 9.23 -2.33 -3.96
CA CYS A 131 8.86 -1.58 -5.16
C CYS A 131 7.36 -1.28 -5.16
N PHE A 132 7.00 -0.02 -5.42
CA PHE A 132 5.61 0.43 -5.43
C PHE A 132 5.32 1.31 -6.65
N ILE A 133 4.07 1.28 -7.14
CA ILE A 133 3.63 2.23 -8.16
C ILE A 133 3.49 3.62 -7.53
N VAL A 134 2.77 3.72 -6.40
CA VAL A 134 2.49 5.00 -5.74
C VAL A 134 2.88 4.99 -4.26
N GLY A 135 3.27 6.16 -3.77
CA GLY A 135 3.53 6.40 -2.36
C GLY A 135 3.65 7.89 -2.05
N PHE A 136 3.68 8.24 -0.77
CA PHE A 136 3.82 9.63 -0.32
C PHE A 136 5.26 10.00 0.00
N GLU A 137 5.58 11.27 -0.18
CA GLU A 137 6.86 11.83 0.28
C GLU A 137 7.06 11.56 1.78
N GLY A 138 8.28 11.15 2.14
CA GLY A 138 8.64 10.79 3.52
C GLY A 138 8.26 9.36 3.92
N THR A 139 7.43 8.64 3.17
CA THR A 139 7.06 7.25 3.48
C THR A 139 8.29 6.31 3.49
N GLU A 140 9.27 6.54 2.62
CA GLU A 140 10.51 5.74 2.57
C GLU A 140 11.27 5.78 3.90
N LYS A 141 11.54 6.99 4.42
CA LYS A 141 12.23 7.18 5.70
C LYS A 141 11.41 6.59 6.85
N LYS A 142 10.11 6.86 6.85
CA LYS A 142 9.19 6.36 7.89
C LYS A 142 9.18 4.83 7.96
N ILE A 143 9.11 4.14 6.82
CA ILE A 143 9.11 2.66 6.78
C ILE A 143 10.39 2.08 7.34
N LYS A 144 11.53 2.64 6.91
CA LYS A 144 12.85 2.24 7.40
C LYS A 144 12.93 2.35 8.92
N GLU A 145 12.47 3.46 9.48
CA GLU A 145 12.39 3.68 10.93
C GLU A 145 11.43 2.68 11.60
N LEU A 146 10.21 2.49 11.07
CA LEU A 146 9.23 1.57 11.64
C LEU A 146 9.74 0.12 11.68
N LEU A 147 10.31 -0.38 10.59
CA LEU A 147 10.85 -1.75 10.51
C LEU A 147 12.05 -1.93 11.44
N ALA A 148 12.94 -0.93 11.54
CA ALA A 148 14.08 -0.99 12.43
C ALA A 148 13.66 -0.95 13.91
N THR A 149 12.83 0.02 14.29
CA THR A 149 12.41 0.24 15.68
C THR A 149 11.54 -0.88 16.22
N HIS A 150 10.58 -1.39 15.43
CA HIS A 150 9.58 -2.33 15.94
C HIS A 150 9.90 -3.80 15.65
N LEU A 151 10.63 -4.07 14.56
CA LEU A 151 10.89 -5.44 14.11
C LEU A 151 12.40 -5.77 14.05
N GLY A 152 13.29 -4.81 14.33
CA GLY A 152 14.73 -5.04 14.42
C GLY A 152 15.40 -5.31 13.07
N PHE A 153 14.86 -4.77 11.98
CA PHE A 153 15.55 -4.80 10.68
C PHE A 153 16.77 -3.87 10.67
N ASN A 154 17.80 -4.26 9.92
CA ASN A 154 18.89 -3.33 9.61
C ASN A 154 18.42 -2.27 8.60
N GLN A 155 18.38 -1.02 9.04
CA GLN A 155 17.90 0.11 8.25
C GLN A 155 18.68 0.31 6.93
N ASP A 156 19.99 0.01 6.95
CA ASP A 156 20.88 0.18 5.80
C ASP A 156 20.57 -0.80 4.66
N ASN A 157 19.92 -1.92 4.99
CA ASN A 157 19.56 -2.97 4.06
C ASN A 157 18.13 -2.84 3.52
N ILE A 158 17.38 -1.82 3.96
CA ILE A 158 16.03 -1.56 3.47
C ILE A 158 16.09 -0.49 2.39
N HIS A 159 15.58 -0.82 1.20
CA HIS A 159 15.50 0.07 0.05
C HIS A 159 14.04 0.17 -0.40
N ILE A 160 13.51 1.39 -0.50
CA ILE A 160 12.12 1.64 -0.93
C ILE A 160 12.19 2.36 -2.28
N HIS A 161 11.45 1.87 -3.27
CA HIS A 161 11.41 2.39 -4.63
C HIS A 161 9.95 2.70 -4.98
N ILE A 162 9.66 3.94 -5.35
CA ILE A 162 8.31 4.43 -5.63
C ILE A 162 8.33 5.12 -7.00
N ASN A 163 7.56 4.62 -7.98
CA ASN A 163 7.51 5.23 -9.31
C ASN A 163 6.90 6.64 -9.27
N LYS A 164 5.73 6.76 -8.62
CA LYS A 164 4.95 8.00 -8.51
C LYS A 164 4.88 8.48 -7.07
N LEU A 165 5.70 9.48 -6.76
CA LEU A 165 5.76 10.07 -5.44
C LEU A 165 4.79 11.25 -5.31
N PHE A 166 3.79 11.10 -4.45
CA PHE A 166 2.84 12.14 -4.10
C PHE A 166 3.43 13.08 -3.05
N LYS A 167 3.56 14.36 -3.43
CA LYS A 167 4.04 15.43 -2.55
C LYS A 167 2.88 16.10 -1.83
N ASN A 168 3.12 16.68 -0.65
CA ASN A 168 2.11 17.47 0.05
C ASN A 168 1.60 18.65 -0.78
N SER A 169 2.46 19.26 -1.62
CA SER A 169 2.03 20.33 -2.53
C SER A 169 1.03 19.86 -3.58
N GLY A 170 1.04 18.55 -3.89
CA GLY A 170 0.20 17.89 -4.88
C GLY A 170 -1.18 17.46 -4.38
N LYS A 171 -1.52 17.69 -3.09
CA LYS A 171 -2.85 17.39 -2.55
C LYS A 171 -3.94 18.18 -3.26
N ILE A 172 -5.06 17.52 -3.57
CA ILE A 172 -6.09 18.15 -4.41
C ILE A 172 -6.77 19.33 -3.72
N PHE A 173 -6.94 19.34 -2.39
CA PHE A 173 -7.58 20.45 -1.68
C PHE A 173 -6.60 21.30 -0.87
N ASN A 174 -5.71 20.66 -0.11
CA ASN A 174 -4.80 21.34 0.83
C ASN A 174 -3.37 21.51 0.31
N GLY A 175 -3.10 21.15 -0.95
CA GLY A 175 -1.78 21.28 -1.56
C GLY A 175 -1.47 22.71 -1.97
N GLY A 176 -0.20 23.13 -1.88
CA GLY A 176 0.23 24.45 -2.37
C GLY A 176 -0.06 24.68 -3.85
N ASP A 177 -0.05 23.61 -4.67
CA ASP A 177 -0.33 23.64 -6.11
C ASP A 177 -1.81 23.37 -6.42
N SER A 178 -2.66 23.32 -5.39
CA SER A 178 -4.07 22.97 -5.54
C SER A 178 -4.85 24.01 -6.34
N LYS A 179 -5.54 23.54 -7.38
CA LYS A 179 -6.53 24.34 -8.13
C LYS A 179 -7.85 24.58 -7.37
N PHE A 180 -7.95 24.04 -6.17
CA PHE A 180 -9.11 24.14 -5.30
C PHE A 180 -8.83 25.04 -4.09
N ASN A 181 -7.60 25.52 -3.92
CA ASN A 181 -7.20 26.44 -2.86
C ASN A 181 -7.53 27.92 -3.19
N HIS A 182 -8.82 28.23 -3.34
CA HIS A 182 -9.36 29.59 -3.50
C HIS A 182 -10.82 29.65 -3.00
N LYS A 183 -11.29 30.87 -2.71
CA LYS A 183 -12.56 31.16 -2.00
C LYS A 183 -13.82 30.46 -2.54
N ASP A 184 -13.97 30.31 -3.86
CA ASP A 184 -15.21 29.81 -4.47
C ASP A 184 -15.32 28.27 -4.51
N LYS A 185 -14.35 27.54 -3.93
CA LYS A 185 -14.36 26.06 -3.87
C LYS A 185 -14.26 25.49 -2.45
N LEU A 186 -14.47 26.33 -1.43
CA LEU A 186 -14.72 25.86 -0.06
C LEU A 186 -15.93 24.92 -0.04
N GLU A 187 -16.99 25.24 -0.78
CA GLU A 187 -18.21 24.43 -0.88
C GLU A 187 -17.94 23.01 -1.38
N LEU A 188 -17.11 22.83 -2.43
CA LEU A 188 -16.78 21.50 -2.94
C LEU A 188 -15.95 20.70 -1.92
N LYS A 189 -14.95 21.33 -1.30
CA LYS A 189 -14.13 20.67 -0.28
C LYS A 189 -14.99 20.25 0.90
N GLU A 190 -15.84 21.15 1.41
CA GLU A 190 -16.77 20.88 2.51
C GLU A 190 -17.75 19.77 2.15
N PHE A 191 -18.35 19.83 0.96
CA PHE A 191 -19.24 18.78 0.47
C PHE A 191 -18.54 17.41 0.43
N ILE A 192 -17.39 17.30 -0.22
CA ILE A 192 -16.64 16.04 -0.33
C ILE A 192 -16.14 15.56 1.04
N THR A 193 -15.76 16.49 1.94
CA THR A 193 -15.39 16.18 3.32
C THR A 193 -16.57 15.55 4.06
N ASN A 194 -17.74 16.19 4.01
CA ASN A 194 -18.96 15.73 4.67
C ASN A 194 -19.42 14.36 4.12
N VAL A 195 -19.31 14.14 2.82
CA VAL A 195 -19.58 12.84 2.20
C VAL A 195 -18.59 11.79 2.73
N GLY A 196 -17.30 12.08 2.72
CA GLY A 196 -16.27 11.19 3.25
C GLY A 196 -16.48 10.82 4.72
N GLU A 197 -16.89 11.78 5.56
CA GLU A 197 -17.21 11.54 6.97
C GLU A 197 -18.38 10.59 7.15
N GLN A 198 -19.47 10.81 6.40
CA GLN A 198 -20.66 9.95 6.46
C GLN A 198 -20.36 8.52 6.00
N LEU A 199 -19.61 8.37 4.91
CA LEU A 199 -19.23 7.06 4.37
C LEU A 199 -18.36 6.28 5.37
N LEU A 200 -17.37 6.92 5.99
CA LEU A 200 -16.52 6.26 7.01
C LEU A 200 -17.29 5.99 8.31
N THR A 201 -18.29 6.80 8.62
CA THR A 201 -19.23 6.52 9.72
C THR A 201 -20.06 5.27 9.42
N ASN A 202 -20.56 5.10 8.18
CA ASN A 202 -21.25 3.87 7.78
C ASN A 202 -20.34 2.63 7.90
N GLU A 203 -19.04 2.80 7.68
CA GLU A 203 -18.03 1.75 7.90
C GLU A 203 -17.65 1.53 9.38
N ASN A 204 -18.34 2.20 10.32
CA ASN A 204 -18.08 2.15 11.77
C ASN A 204 -16.62 2.48 12.12
N LYS A 205 -15.99 3.42 11.40
CA LYS A 205 -14.64 3.88 11.74
C LYS A 205 -14.67 4.77 12.99
N LEU A 206 -13.60 4.70 13.77
CA LEU A 206 -13.42 5.57 14.94
C LEU A 206 -13.27 7.04 14.53
N PRO A 207 -13.68 8.01 15.37
CA PRO A 207 -13.63 9.45 15.03
C PRO A 207 -12.26 9.94 14.55
N GLU A 208 -11.18 9.52 15.19
CA GLU A 208 -9.80 9.87 14.80
C GLU A 208 -9.44 9.33 13.40
N LYS A 209 -9.96 8.14 13.07
CA LYS A 209 -9.77 7.54 11.75
C LYS A 209 -10.59 8.29 10.70
N ILE A 210 -11.83 8.68 11.02
CA ILE A 210 -12.68 9.50 10.14
C ILE A 210 -11.96 10.81 9.82
N GLU A 211 -11.48 11.53 10.85
CA GLU A 211 -10.81 12.81 10.67
C GLU A 211 -9.56 12.71 9.78
N SER A 212 -8.78 11.64 9.94
CA SER A 212 -7.56 11.42 9.15
C SER A 212 -7.80 10.83 7.76
N CYS A 213 -9.01 10.35 7.45
CA CYS A 213 -9.29 9.58 6.24
C CYS A 213 -10.44 10.12 5.38
N LYS A 214 -11.21 11.11 5.83
CA LYS A 214 -12.37 11.66 5.10
C LYS A 214 -12.05 12.18 3.69
N LEU A 215 -10.83 12.65 3.46
CA LEU A 215 -10.32 13.06 2.14
C LEU A 215 -9.23 12.10 1.62
N GLY A 216 -9.39 10.79 1.86
CA GLY A 216 -8.38 9.79 1.57
C GLY A 216 -7.47 9.52 2.77
N TYR A 217 -7.09 8.25 2.92
CA TYR A 217 -6.35 7.74 4.08
C TYR A 217 -5.02 8.47 4.27
N ALA A 218 -4.65 8.71 5.53
CA ALA A 218 -3.44 9.45 5.90
C ALA A 218 -3.41 10.91 5.37
N LYS A 219 -4.60 11.53 5.21
CA LYS A 219 -4.77 12.89 4.67
C LYS A 219 -4.11 13.05 3.31
N ALA A 220 -4.17 11.99 2.50
CA ALA A 220 -3.49 11.87 1.23
C ALA A 220 -4.04 12.82 0.18
N GLU A 221 -5.36 12.97 0.11
CA GLU A 221 -6.03 13.83 -0.88
C GLU A 221 -5.61 13.50 -2.33
N ALA A 222 -5.34 12.23 -2.59
CA ALA A 222 -4.86 11.78 -3.88
C ALA A 222 -6.03 11.60 -4.85
N MET A 223 -5.71 11.74 -6.13
CA MET A 223 -6.64 11.52 -7.25
C MET A 223 -6.08 10.39 -8.12
N VAL A 224 -5.98 9.19 -7.55
CA VAL A 224 -5.35 8.02 -8.19
C VAL A 224 -6.31 6.85 -8.29
N LEU A 225 -6.35 6.17 -9.43
CA LEU A 225 -7.06 4.90 -9.61
C LEU A 225 -6.13 3.87 -10.24
N PHE A 226 -6.38 2.59 -9.96
CA PHE A 226 -5.87 1.50 -10.78
C PHE A 226 -7.03 0.75 -11.44
N PRO A 227 -6.85 0.17 -12.65
CA PRO A 227 -7.89 -0.61 -13.33
C PRO A 227 -8.46 -1.77 -12.50
N TYR A 228 -7.65 -2.31 -11.58
CA TYR A 228 -7.96 -3.52 -10.80
C TYR A 228 -8.35 -3.25 -9.34
N ASN A 229 -8.03 -2.08 -8.78
CA ASN A 229 -8.37 -1.69 -7.42
C ASN A 229 -8.17 -0.18 -7.18
N ILE A 230 -8.88 0.42 -6.21
CA ILE A 230 -8.75 1.86 -5.92
C ILE A 230 -8.04 2.07 -4.59
N PRO A 231 -6.86 2.72 -4.53
CA PRO A 231 -6.11 2.83 -3.29
C PRO A 231 -6.84 3.74 -2.30
N THR A 232 -6.78 3.41 -1.01
CA THR A 232 -7.51 4.15 0.03
C THR A 232 -6.99 5.58 0.24
N MET A 233 -5.82 5.90 -0.30
CA MET A 233 -5.27 7.26 -0.33
C MET A 233 -6.05 8.21 -1.25
N THR A 234 -6.83 7.66 -2.18
CA THR A 234 -7.72 8.42 -3.05
C THR A 234 -8.85 9.03 -2.24
N ILE A 235 -9.35 10.19 -2.67
CA ILE A 235 -10.51 10.85 -2.05
C ILE A 235 -11.62 9.82 -1.76
N THR A 236 -12.01 9.72 -0.49
CA THR A 236 -12.91 8.67 0.01
C THR A 236 -14.25 8.65 -0.71
N ALA A 237 -14.81 9.82 -1.01
CA ALA A 237 -16.05 9.94 -1.78
C ALA A 237 -15.96 9.32 -3.20
N LEU A 238 -14.76 9.17 -3.77
CA LEU A 238 -14.60 8.61 -5.11
C LEU A 238 -14.60 7.08 -5.15
N TRP A 239 -14.42 6.40 -4.01
CA TRP A 239 -14.28 4.94 -3.99
C TRP A 239 -15.11 4.22 -2.94
N CYS A 240 -15.52 4.89 -1.87
CA CYS A 240 -16.29 4.28 -0.80
C CYS A 240 -17.78 4.35 -1.13
N ARG A 241 -18.45 3.20 -1.23
CA ARG A 241 -19.91 3.11 -1.29
C ARG A 241 -20.50 3.17 0.12
N GLY A 242 -21.64 3.83 0.24
CA GLY A 242 -22.42 3.92 1.47
C GLY A 242 -23.70 4.70 1.25
N THR A 243 -24.17 5.35 2.31
CA THR A 243 -25.41 6.14 2.31
C THR A 243 -25.15 7.48 2.95
N ILE A 244 -25.56 8.56 2.29
CA ILE A 244 -25.46 9.92 2.84
C ILE A 244 -26.79 10.35 3.47
N SER A 245 -26.87 11.59 3.96
CA SER A 245 -28.05 12.21 4.56
C SER A 245 -29.33 11.88 3.79
N ASP A 246 -30.41 11.69 4.54
CA ASP A 246 -31.74 11.35 4.02
C ASP A 246 -31.84 9.97 3.35
N GLY A 247 -30.88 9.07 3.63
CA GLY A 247 -30.92 7.69 3.14
C GLY A 247 -30.53 7.55 1.67
N ILE A 248 -29.95 8.59 1.06
CA ILE A 248 -29.59 8.58 -0.35
C ILE A 248 -28.38 7.66 -0.57
N PRO A 249 -28.47 6.65 -1.46
CA PRO A 249 -27.34 5.81 -1.81
C PRO A 249 -26.22 6.63 -2.46
N TRP A 250 -25.00 6.49 -1.96
CA TRP A 250 -23.82 7.06 -2.58
C TRP A 250 -23.14 6.04 -3.49
N VAL A 251 -23.17 6.32 -4.80
CA VAL A 251 -22.49 5.51 -5.80
C VAL A 251 -21.15 6.17 -6.13
N PRO A 252 -20.01 5.57 -5.74
CA PRO A 252 -18.70 6.16 -6.02
C PRO A 252 -18.37 6.09 -7.51
N LEU A 253 -17.51 7.01 -7.97
CA LEU A 253 -17.02 7.04 -9.35
C LEU A 253 -16.25 5.76 -9.71
N ALA A 254 -15.46 5.24 -8.78
CA ALA A 254 -14.66 4.03 -8.95
C ALA A 254 -14.66 3.23 -7.65
N GLU A 255 -15.60 2.30 -7.52
CA GLU A 255 -15.76 1.54 -6.28
C GLU A 255 -14.54 0.67 -5.96
N ARG A 256 -14.01 0.80 -4.73
CA ARG A 256 -13.00 -0.12 -4.23
C ARG A 256 -13.65 -1.47 -3.92
N ARG A 257 -13.10 -2.56 -4.46
CA ARG A 257 -13.48 -3.91 -4.04
C ARG A 257 -13.04 -4.13 -2.59
N ARG A 258 -14.01 -4.32 -1.70
CA ARG A 258 -13.79 -4.53 -0.27
C ARG A 258 -14.13 -5.96 0.10
N ARG A 259 -13.41 -6.49 1.08
CA ARG A 259 -13.76 -7.72 1.76
C ARG A 259 -14.03 -7.42 3.24
N THR A 260 -14.95 -8.17 3.84
CA THR A 260 -15.15 -8.22 5.28
C THR A 260 -13.96 -8.92 5.95
N LYS A 261 -13.85 -8.82 7.28
CA LYS A 261 -12.78 -9.50 8.05
C LYS A 261 -12.81 -11.02 7.90
N ASP A 262 -13.98 -11.61 7.62
CA ASP A 262 -14.18 -13.03 7.30
C ASP A 262 -14.00 -13.34 5.79
N GLY A 263 -13.57 -12.38 4.99
CA GLY A 263 -13.16 -12.58 3.59
C GLY A 263 -14.27 -12.48 2.54
N LYS A 264 -15.51 -12.18 2.92
CA LYS A 264 -16.65 -12.02 1.99
C LYS A 264 -16.59 -10.68 1.28
N PHE A 265 -17.08 -10.59 0.05
CA PHE A 265 -17.18 -9.30 -0.62
C PHE A 265 -18.23 -8.41 0.05
N VAL A 266 -17.93 -7.12 0.17
CA VAL A 266 -18.89 -6.11 0.65
C VAL A 266 -19.69 -5.61 -0.54
N GLY A 267 -21.02 -5.73 -0.48
CA GLY A 267 -21.94 -5.21 -1.50
C GLY A 267 -22.27 -6.15 -2.65
N GLU A 268 -21.93 -7.43 -2.55
CA GLU A 268 -22.49 -8.49 -3.40
C GLU A 268 -23.60 -9.21 -2.61
N ASP A 269 -24.84 -8.76 -2.77
CA ASP A 269 -26.07 -9.49 -2.42
C ASP A 269 -26.63 -10.19 -3.66
#